data_AF-A0AAU3NR02-F1
#
_entry.id   AF-A0AAU3NR02-F1
#
_cell.length_a   1.000
_cell.length_b   1.000
_cell.length_c   1.000
_cell.angle_alpha   90.00
_cell.angle_beta   90.00
_cell.angle_gamma   90.00
#
_symmetry.space_group_name_H-M   'P 1'
#
loop_
_entity.id
_entity.type
_entity.pdbx_description
1 polymer ?
#
loop_
_entity_poly.entity_id
_entity_poly.type
_entity_poly.pdbx_seq_one_letter_code
_entity_poly.pdbx_strand_id
1 'polypeptide(L)'
;MSIRSGAGPHYRVVQWASGNIGSRALRAVVEHPDLMPAGLYVHTPDKAGRDAGELYGLGPTGVIATHDIDEIVALGADRVLYMPRACDMDEVCRLPASGANIATTRGEFHRAAGLDTAVRERVEAACESGKSSIHSTGSSPGFITEALPLALSSIQRRLDGLRTCPGSGAVLGVRGADVRRVTRRTQGGHTDPLVLRSQ
;
A
#
# COMPACT_ATOMS: atom_id res chain seq x y z
N MET A 1 5.83 31.42 17.78
CA MET A 1 6.57 30.78 16.69
C MET A 1 5.55 30.37 15.64
N SER A 2 5.29 31.27 14.69
CA SER A 2 4.27 31.09 13.66
C SER A 2 4.81 30.11 12.62
N ILE A 3 4.31 28.87 12.65
CA ILE A 3 4.50 27.90 11.57
C ILE A 3 3.72 28.45 10.39
N ARG A 4 4.47 29.03 9.45
CA ARG A 4 3.96 29.45 8.16
C ARG A 4 3.10 28.33 7.58
N SER A 5 1.83 28.66 7.31
CA SER A 5 1.03 28.03 6.26
C SER A 5 1.87 28.10 4.97
N GLY A 6 2.54 26.99 4.67
CA GLY A 6 3.32 26.83 3.45
C GLY A 6 2.49 26.03 2.48
N ALA A 7 2.08 26.66 1.38
CA ALA A 7 1.64 25.95 0.20
C ALA A 7 2.81 25.07 -0.31
N GLY A 8 2.91 23.85 0.21
CA GLY A 8 3.70 22.79 -0.42
C GLY A 8 3.01 22.36 -1.71
N PRO A 9 3.73 21.79 -2.69
CA PRO A 9 3.09 21.31 -3.91
C PRO A 9 2.05 20.24 -3.53
N HIS A 10 0.77 20.51 -3.83
CA HIS A 10 -0.29 19.51 -3.71
C HIS A 10 0.02 18.38 -4.70
N TYR A 11 0.27 17.17 -4.21
CA TYR A 11 0.52 16.04 -5.09
C TYR A 11 -0.77 15.64 -5.79
N ARG A 12 -0.71 15.56 -7.13
CA ARG A 12 -1.80 15.09 -7.98
C ARG A 12 -1.84 13.58 -7.92
N VAL A 13 -2.90 13.04 -7.31
CA VAL A 13 -3.04 11.60 -7.09
C VAL A 13 -4.18 11.03 -7.92
N VAL A 14 -3.88 10.00 -8.69
CA VAL A 14 -4.89 9.18 -9.37
C VAL A 14 -5.17 7.95 -8.53
N GLN A 15 -6.46 7.65 -8.29
CA GLN A 15 -6.86 6.36 -7.75
C GLN A 15 -7.09 5.38 -8.90
N TRP A 16 -6.38 4.25 -8.89
CA TRP A 16 -6.56 3.19 -9.88
C TRP A 16 -7.28 1.99 -9.27
N ALA A 17 -8.44 1.69 -9.83
CA ALA A 17 -9.44 0.77 -9.30
C ALA A 17 -10.01 1.22 -7.94
N SER A 18 -11.32 1.01 -7.79
CA SER A 18 -12.11 1.58 -6.70
C SER A 18 -12.89 0.53 -5.91
N GLY A 19 -12.27 -0.64 -5.73
CA GLY A 19 -12.78 -1.71 -4.87
C GLY A 19 -12.71 -1.34 -3.39
N ASN A 20 -12.80 -2.35 -2.52
CA ASN A 20 -12.83 -2.17 -1.06
C ASN A 20 -11.65 -1.32 -0.54
N ILE A 21 -10.43 -1.58 -1.03
CA ILE A 21 -9.24 -0.83 -0.61
C ILE A 21 -9.18 0.52 -1.33
N GLY A 22 -9.39 0.53 -2.65
CA GLY A 22 -9.30 1.74 -3.48
C GLY A 22 -10.26 2.86 -3.07
N SER A 23 -11.49 2.55 -2.63
CA SER A 23 -12.42 3.59 -2.16
C SER A 23 -11.97 4.24 -0.84
N ARG A 24 -11.34 3.47 0.06
CA ARG A 24 -10.75 4.00 1.29
C ARG A 24 -9.50 4.82 1.01
N ALA A 25 -8.69 4.40 0.05
CA ALA A 25 -7.53 5.14 -0.41
C ALA A 25 -7.93 6.47 -1.06
N LEU A 26 -8.95 6.47 -1.94
CA LEU A 26 -9.50 7.70 -2.51
C LEU A 26 -10.02 8.66 -1.42
N ARG A 27 -10.76 8.15 -0.44
CA ARG A 27 -11.21 8.95 0.70
C ARG A 27 -10.04 9.60 1.44
N ALA A 28 -8.98 8.84 1.72
CA ALA A 28 -7.79 9.37 2.37
C ALA A 28 -7.11 10.46 1.53
N VAL A 29 -7.10 10.32 0.19
CA VAL A 29 -6.60 11.38 -0.72
C VAL A 29 -7.44 12.65 -0.61
N VAL A 30 -8.77 12.53 -0.65
CA VAL A 30 -9.69 13.68 -0.58
C VAL A 30 -9.59 14.40 0.77
N GLU A 31 -9.36 13.67 1.85
CA GLU A 31 -9.29 14.22 3.21
C GLU A 31 -7.89 14.76 3.58
N HIS A 32 -6.85 14.54 2.77
CA HIS A 32 -5.48 14.90 3.10
C HIS A 32 -5.10 16.30 2.59
N PRO A 33 -4.52 17.19 3.43
CA PRO A 33 -4.25 18.59 3.05
C PRO A 33 -3.26 18.75 1.89
N ASP A 34 -2.28 17.84 1.78
CA ASP A 34 -1.23 17.91 0.76
C ASP A 34 -1.50 17.05 -0.49
N LEU A 35 -2.62 16.35 -0.57
CA LEU A 35 -2.98 15.50 -1.71
C LEU A 35 -4.20 16.07 -2.43
N MET A 36 -4.22 15.96 -3.76
CA MET A 36 -5.33 16.39 -4.59
C MET A 36 -5.75 15.25 -5.51
N PRO A 37 -7.04 14.84 -5.52
CA PRO A 37 -7.51 13.84 -6.46
C PRO A 37 -7.44 14.44 -7.88
N ALA A 38 -6.69 13.77 -8.76
CA ALA A 38 -6.50 14.21 -10.15
C ALA A 38 -7.27 13.35 -11.15
N GLY A 39 -7.55 12.08 -10.81
CA GLY A 39 -8.24 11.14 -11.67
C GLY A 39 -8.70 9.89 -10.92
N LEU A 40 -9.68 9.20 -11.50
CA LEU A 40 -10.18 7.92 -11.00
C LEU A 40 -10.29 6.94 -12.18
N TYR A 41 -9.48 5.89 -12.18
CA TYR A 41 -9.64 4.80 -13.14
C TYR A 41 -10.56 3.71 -12.59
N VAL A 42 -11.57 3.35 -13.36
CA VAL A 42 -12.52 2.27 -13.08
C VAL A 42 -12.43 1.22 -14.16
N HIS A 43 -12.52 -0.07 -13.79
CA HIS A 43 -12.54 -1.17 -14.77
C HIS A 43 -13.95 -1.47 -15.30
N THR A 44 -14.99 -1.00 -14.60
CA THR A 44 -16.38 -1.22 -14.99
C THR A 44 -16.87 0.01 -15.74
N PRO A 45 -17.29 -0.12 -17.02
CA PRO A 45 -17.72 1.00 -17.84
C PRO A 45 -18.86 1.82 -17.21
N ASP A 46 -19.77 1.17 -16.47
CA ASP A 46 -20.93 1.81 -15.81
C ASP A 46 -20.56 2.89 -14.79
N LYS A 47 -19.30 2.90 -14.33
CA LYS A 47 -18.80 3.91 -13.41
C LYS A 47 -18.11 5.07 -14.12
N ALA A 48 -17.73 4.91 -15.39
CA ALA A 48 -17.09 5.96 -16.16
C ALA A 48 -18.06 7.12 -16.42
N GLY A 49 -17.54 8.35 -16.49
CA GLY A 49 -18.33 9.57 -16.67
C GLY A 49 -19.01 10.09 -15.39
N ARG A 50 -18.85 9.40 -14.25
CA ARG A 50 -19.41 9.81 -12.95
C ARG A 50 -18.36 10.46 -12.06
N ASP A 51 -18.78 11.38 -11.20
CA ASP A 51 -17.87 12.00 -10.23
C ASP A 51 -17.36 10.98 -9.20
N ALA A 52 -16.06 11.01 -8.95
CA ALA A 52 -15.37 10.09 -8.05
C ALA A 52 -15.89 10.19 -6.61
N GLY A 53 -16.17 11.40 -6.14
CA GLY A 53 -16.68 11.63 -4.80
C GLY A 53 -18.15 11.23 -4.65
N GLU A 54 -18.98 11.48 -5.66
CA GLU A 54 -20.38 10.99 -5.67
C GLU A 54 -20.45 9.46 -5.63
N LEU A 55 -19.56 8.76 -6.34
CA LEU A 55 -19.50 7.30 -6.36
C LEU A 55 -19.27 6.67 -4.97
N TYR A 56 -18.60 7.38 -4.05
CA TYR A 56 -18.23 6.85 -2.73
C TYR A 56 -18.74 7.71 -1.56
N GLY A 57 -19.67 8.62 -1.81
CA GLY A 57 -20.33 9.41 -0.76
C GLY A 57 -19.41 10.45 -0.08
N LEU A 58 -18.49 11.05 -0.84
CA LEU A 58 -17.55 12.08 -0.35
C LEU A 58 -17.98 13.51 -0.72
N GLY A 59 -19.13 13.68 -1.39
CA GLY A 59 -19.52 14.93 -2.05
C GLY A 59 -18.81 15.09 -3.41
N PRO A 60 -19.21 16.07 -4.24
CA PRO A 60 -18.63 16.25 -5.56
C PRO A 60 -17.16 16.67 -5.47
N THR A 61 -16.29 15.91 -6.13
CA THR A 61 -14.84 16.18 -6.17
C THR A 61 -14.39 16.92 -7.43
N GLY A 62 -15.23 16.95 -8.46
CA GLY A 62 -14.89 17.45 -9.80
C GLY A 62 -14.04 16.48 -10.62
N VAL A 63 -13.72 15.30 -10.07
CA VAL A 63 -12.89 14.29 -10.73
C VAL A 63 -13.80 13.26 -11.39
N ILE A 64 -13.80 13.23 -12.71
CA ILE A 64 -14.61 12.29 -13.47
C ILE A 64 -13.88 10.95 -13.60
N ALA A 65 -14.58 9.88 -13.28
CA ALA A 65 -14.07 8.53 -13.45
C ALA A 65 -13.94 8.18 -14.93
N THR A 66 -12.85 7.52 -15.30
CA THR A 66 -12.59 7.06 -16.67
C THR A 66 -12.28 5.57 -16.71
N HIS A 67 -12.54 4.96 -17.87
CA HIS A 67 -12.12 3.60 -18.19
C HIS A 67 -11.00 3.58 -19.25
N ASP A 68 -10.41 4.75 -19.54
CA ASP A 68 -9.31 4.88 -20.48
C ASP A 68 -8.00 5.23 -19.73
N ILE A 69 -6.97 4.42 -19.94
CA ILE A 69 -5.64 4.64 -19.40
C ILE A 69 -4.94 5.83 -20.05
N ASP A 70 -5.20 6.11 -21.33
CA ASP A 70 -4.59 7.23 -22.05
C ASP A 70 -5.03 8.57 -21.47
N GLU A 71 -6.31 8.67 -21.08
CA GLU A 71 -6.81 9.82 -20.33
C GLU A 71 -6.06 9.98 -18.99
N ILE A 72 -5.83 8.89 -18.26
CA ILE A 72 -5.09 8.93 -16.98
C ILE A 72 -3.64 9.37 -17.17
N VAL A 73 -2.97 8.87 -18.21
CA VAL A 73 -1.58 9.22 -18.52
C VAL A 73 -1.48 10.70 -18.92
N ALA A 74 -2.46 11.21 -19.68
CA ALA A 74 -2.51 12.61 -20.11
C ALA A 74 -2.72 13.60 -18.95
N LEU A 75 -3.25 13.16 -17.80
CA LEU A 75 -3.46 14.03 -16.63
C LEU A 75 -2.16 14.53 -15.99
N GLY A 76 -1.00 13.93 -16.30
CA GLY A 76 0.28 14.28 -15.68
C GLY A 76 0.23 14.18 -14.16
N ALA A 77 -0.27 13.05 -13.65
CA ALA A 77 -0.37 12.81 -12.21
C ALA A 77 1.00 12.55 -11.59
N ASP A 78 1.22 13.04 -10.37
CA ASP A 78 2.46 12.79 -9.64
C ASP A 78 2.50 11.36 -9.11
N ARG A 79 1.34 10.84 -8.67
CA ARG A 79 1.21 9.56 -7.97
C ARG A 79 -0.02 8.79 -8.48
N VAL A 80 0.12 7.47 -8.57
CA VAL A 80 -0.99 6.55 -8.85
C VAL A 80 -1.10 5.54 -7.72
N LEU A 81 -2.28 5.48 -7.11
CA LEU A 81 -2.63 4.45 -6.12
C LEU A 81 -3.15 3.21 -6.86
N TYR A 82 -2.25 2.28 -7.18
CA TYR A 82 -2.53 1.10 -7.99
C TYR A 82 -3.06 -0.06 -7.15
N MET A 83 -4.38 -0.25 -7.13
CA MET A 83 -5.03 -1.26 -6.26
C MET A 83 -6.06 -2.15 -6.97
N PRO A 84 -5.80 -2.67 -8.19
CA PRO A 84 -6.73 -3.58 -8.86
C PRO A 84 -6.72 -4.99 -8.26
N ARG A 85 -7.78 -5.75 -8.57
CA ARG A 85 -7.91 -7.16 -8.19
C ARG A 85 -6.88 -8.04 -8.88
N ALA A 86 -6.62 -7.80 -10.16
CA ALA A 86 -5.57 -8.47 -10.94
C ALA A 86 -4.53 -7.42 -11.31
N CYS A 87 -3.25 -7.78 -11.25
CA CYS A 87 -2.17 -6.92 -11.71
C CYS A 87 -2.01 -7.08 -13.22
N ASP A 88 -2.01 -5.96 -13.94
CA ASP A 88 -1.67 -5.92 -15.35
C ASP A 88 -0.28 -5.27 -15.50
N MET A 89 0.67 -6.02 -16.06
CA MET A 89 2.05 -5.54 -16.17
C MET A 89 2.21 -4.47 -17.23
N ASP A 90 1.32 -4.40 -18.23
CA ASP A 90 1.37 -3.37 -19.26
C ASP A 90 0.86 -2.04 -18.70
N GLU A 91 -0.17 -2.06 -17.83
CA GLU A 91 -0.57 -0.89 -17.04
C GLU A 91 0.59 -0.40 -16.15
N VAL A 92 1.26 -1.33 -15.45
CA VAL A 92 2.38 -1.02 -14.55
C VAL A 92 3.63 -0.58 -15.32
N CYS A 93 3.77 -0.84 -16.61
CA CYS A 93 4.84 -0.25 -17.42
C CYS A 93 4.45 1.15 -17.92
N ARG A 94 3.19 1.35 -18.32
CA ARG A 94 2.73 2.63 -18.88
C ARG A 94 2.66 3.76 -17.86
N LEU A 95 2.20 3.46 -16.65
CA LEU A 95 2.02 4.48 -15.60
C LEU A 95 3.34 5.08 -15.10
N PRO A 96 4.40 4.30 -14.79
CA PRO A 96 5.68 4.85 -14.38
C PRO A 96 6.40 5.56 -15.53
N ALA A 97 6.25 5.07 -16.76
CA ALA A 97 6.84 5.71 -17.94
C ALA A 97 6.29 7.12 -18.20
N SER A 98 5.08 7.45 -17.73
CA SER A 98 4.54 8.82 -17.79
C SER A 98 5.13 9.76 -16.72
N GLY A 99 5.94 9.24 -15.81
CA GLY A 99 6.54 9.97 -14.68
C GLY A 99 5.79 9.84 -13.36
N ALA A 100 4.65 9.15 -13.33
CA ALA A 100 3.90 8.95 -12.11
C ALA A 100 4.55 7.87 -11.23
N ASN A 101 4.68 8.14 -9.92
CA ASN A 101 5.12 7.09 -8.98
C ASN A 101 3.93 6.23 -8.57
N ILE A 102 4.13 4.93 -8.45
CA ILE A 102 3.07 3.99 -8.05
C ILE A 102 3.21 3.63 -6.58
N ALA A 103 2.12 3.77 -5.83
CA ALA A 103 1.95 3.12 -4.53
C ALA A 103 0.89 2.02 -4.67
N THR A 104 1.20 0.80 -4.24
CA THR A 104 0.35 -0.37 -4.51
C THR A 104 0.23 -1.31 -3.32
N THR A 105 -0.82 -2.11 -3.30
CA THR A 105 -1.01 -3.25 -2.38
C THR A 105 -0.79 -4.60 -3.08
N ARG A 106 -0.19 -4.59 -4.28
CA ARG A 106 0.03 -5.76 -5.12
C ARG A 106 1.19 -6.61 -4.60
N GLY A 107 0.88 -7.87 -4.24
CA GLY A 107 1.81 -8.90 -3.74
C GLY A 107 3.11 -9.01 -4.56
N GLU A 108 2.97 -8.86 -5.87
CA GLU A 108 4.01 -9.00 -6.89
C GLU A 108 5.21 -8.08 -6.64
N PHE A 109 4.98 -6.87 -6.12
CA PHE A 109 6.01 -5.85 -5.94
C PHE A 109 6.62 -5.81 -4.54
N HIS A 110 6.14 -6.62 -3.59
CA HIS A 110 6.78 -6.75 -2.27
C HIS A 110 8.14 -7.46 -2.35
N ARG A 111 8.32 -8.33 -3.35
CA ARG A 111 9.61 -8.96 -3.64
C ARG A 111 9.84 -8.94 -5.15
N ALA A 112 10.39 -7.84 -5.64
CA ALA A 112 10.71 -7.67 -7.06
C ALA A 112 11.58 -8.81 -7.61
N ALA A 113 12.47 -9.39 -6.79
CA ALA A 113 13.28 -10.56 -7.17
C ALA A 113 12.49 -11.85 -7.43
N GLY A 114 11.21 -11.90 -7.07
CA GLY A 114 10.30 -13.01 -7.37
C GLY A 114 9.55 -12.85 -8.69
N LEU A 115 9.64 -11.70 -9.35
CA LEU A 115 9.09 -11.50 -10.68
C LEU A 115 9.91 -12.26 -11.73
N ASP A 116 9.24 -12.62 -12.82
CA ASP A 116 9.95 -13.05 -14.03
C ASP A 116 10.98 -11.97 -14.44
N THR A 117 12.16 -12.40 -14.86
CA THR A 117 13.29 -11.48 -15.11
C THR A 117 12.96 -10.51 -16.23
N ALA A 118 12.33 -10.96 -17.32
CA ALA A 118 11.96 -10.09 -18.43
C ALA A 118 10.85 -9.11 -18.02
N VAL A 119 9.89 -9.55 -17.18
CA VAL A 119 8.86 -8.64 -16.62
C VAL A 119 9.50 -7.56 -15.74
N ARG A 120 10.42 -7.95 -14.86
CA ARG A 120 11.11 -7.01 -13.97
C ARG A 120 11.91 -5.97 -14.77
N GLU A 121 12.69 -6.40 -15.76
CA GLU A 121 13.48 -5.50 -16.60
C GLU A 121 12.60 -4.49 -17.35
N ARG A 122 11.44 -4.91 -17.86
CA ARG A 122 10.48 -3.98 -18.49
C ARG A 122 9.97 -2.92 -17.51
N VAL A 123 9.62 -3.33 -16.28
CA VAL A 123 9.12 -2.41 -15.25
C VAL A 123 10.21 -1.46 -14.77
N GLU A 124 11.45 -1.96 -14.60
CA GLU A 124 12.61 -1.13 -14.23
C GLU A 124 12.92 -0.10 -15.33
N ALA A 125 12.94 -0.52 -16.60
CA ALA A 125 13.12 0.39 -17.73
C ALA A 125 12.01 1.46 -17.80
N ALA A 126 10.76 1.10 -17.53
CA ALA A 126 9.66 2.06 -17.44
C ALA A 126 9.89 3.09 -16.32
N CYS A 127 10.29 2.63 -15.13
CA CYS A 127 10.60 3.51 -14.00
C CYS A 127 11.78 4.44 -14.30
N GLU A 128 12.84 3.93 -14.94
CA GLU A 128 13.99 4.73 -15.36
C GLU A 128 13.58 5.81 -16.38
N SER A 129 12.81 5.42 -17.39
CA SER A 129 12.38 6.35 -18.45
C SER A 129 11.53 7.51 -17.91
N GLY A 130 10.61 7.23 -16.98
CA GLY A 130 9.78 8.25 -16.35
C GLY A 130 10.40 8.92 -15.12
N LYS A 131 11.58 8.48 -14.66
CA LYS A 131 12.19 8.91 -13.38
C LYS A 131 11.23 8.72 -12.20
N SER A 132 10.57 7.59 -12.18
CA SER A 132 9.52 7.23 -11.23
C SER A 132 9.90 5.98 -10.45
N SER A 133 9.06 5.62 -9.48
CA SER A 133 9.29 4.49 -8.58
C SER A 133 7.99 3.76 -8.29
N ILE A 134 8.11 2.48 -7.89
CA ILE A 134 7.00 1.65 -7.45
C ILE A 134 7.27 1.23 -6.01
N HIS A 135 6.30 1.47 -5.14
CA HIS A 135 6.35 1.03 -3.75
C HIS A 135 5.13 0.17 -3.41
N SER A 136 5.39 -1.07 -2.97
CA SER A 136 4.35 -1.96 -2.47
C SER A 136 4.29 -1.94 -0.97
N THR A 137 3.10 -1.72 -0.42
CA THR A 137 2.85 -1.75 1.02
C THR A 137 1.40 -2.12 1.31
N GLY A 138 1.08 -2.34 2.58
CA GLY A 138 -0.24 -2.76 3.02
C GLY A 138 -0.26 -3.05 4.51
N SER A 139 -1.37 -3.60 5.00
CA SER A 139 -1.43 -4.07 6.40
C SER A 139 -0.48 -5.25 6.62
N SER A 140 -0.49 -6.22 5.71
CA SER A 140 0.39 -7.39 5.68
C SER A 140 0.38 -7.95 4.25
N PRO A 141 1.50 -7.89 3.49
CA PRO A 141 2.81 -7.37 3.87
C PRO A 141 2.84 -5.82 3.97
N GLY A 142 3.91 -5.23 4.51
CA GLY A 142 4.07 -3.78 4.71
C GLY A 142 4.11 -3.33 6.17
N PHE A 143 2.96 -3.13 6.82
CA PHE A 143 2.94 -2.54 8.16
C PHE A 143 3.23 -3.55 9.26
N ILE A 144 2.35 -4.54 9.46
CA ILE A 144 2.44 -5.49 10.59
C ILE A 144 3.64 -6.42 10.46
N THR A 145 4.02 -6.77 9.23
CA THR A 145 5.10 -7.74 8.97
C THR A 145 6.45 -7.09 8.66
N GLU A 146 6.51 -5.77 8.44
CA GLU A 146 7.77 -5.07 8.10
C GLU A 146 7.98 -3.85 8.99
N ALA A 147 7.20 -2.77 8.82
CA ALA A 147 7.43 -1.50 9.52
C ALA A 147 7.39 -1.64 11.06
N LEU A 148 6.38 -2.33 11.59
CA LEU A 148 6.21 -2.50 13.03
C LEU A 148 7.32 -3.38 13.64
N PRO A 149 7.63 -4.58 13.10
CA PRO A 149 8.79 -5.37 13.52
C PRO A 149 10.12 -4.61 13.52
N LEU A 150 10.37 -3.80 12.50
CA LEU A 150 11.59 -3.00 12.40
C LEU A 150 11.68 -1.94 13.50
N ALA A 151 10.59 -1.19 13.72
CA ALA A 151 10.53 -0.19 14.79
C ALA A 151 10.67 -0.84 16.19
N LEU A 152 10.04 -1.99 16.42
CA LEU A 152 10.18 -2.71 17.70
C LEU A 152 11.58 -3.29 17.92
N SER A 153 12.30 -3.60 16.83
CA SER A 153 13.67 -4.11 16.89
C SER A 153 14.68 -3.01 17.24
N SER A 154 14.43 -1.75 16.89
CA SER A 154 15.38 -0.65 17.12
C SER A 154 15.60 -0.33 18.60
N ILE A 155 14.64 -0.68 19.46
CA ILE A 155 14.71 -0.47 20.92
C ILE A 155 15.33 -1.65 21.68
N GLN A 156 15.83 -2.67 20.97
CA GLN A 156 16.39 -3.89 21.56
C GLN A 156 17.91 -3.84 21.60
N ARG A 157 18.50 -4.23 22.73
CA ARG A 157 19.97 -4.39 22.83
C ARG A 157 20.49 -5.62 22.09
N ARG A 158 19.67 -6.66 21.96
CA ARG A 158 19.97 -7.91 21.24
C ARG A 158 18.68 -8.51 20.71
N LEU A 159 18.68 -8.98 19.46
CA LEU A 159 17.55 -9.62 18.80
C LEU A 159 17.83 -11.12 18.62
N ASP A 160 17.25 -11.97 19.46
CA ASP A 160 17.43 -13.43 19.38
C ASP A 160 16.42 -14.10 18.43
N GLY A 161 15.32 -13.43 18.10
CA GLY A 161 14.34 -13.92 17.14
C GLY A 161 13.10 -13.03 17.01
N LEU A 162 12.53 -13.02 15.81
CA LEU A 162 11.30 -12.32 15.45
C LEU A 162 10.27 -13.33 14.97
N ARG A 163 9.06 -13.31 15.54
CA ARG A 163 7.96 -14.19 15.14
C ARG A 163 6.72 -13.38 14.87
N THR A 164 6.22 -13.49 13.64
CA THR A 164 4.91 -12.98 13.24
C THR A 164 3.94 -14.16 13.16
N CYS A 165 2.78 -14.07 13.79
CA CYS A 165 1.73 -15.09 13.65
C CYS A 165 0.80 -14.71 12.49
N PRO A 166 0.79 -15.46 11.36
CA PRO A 166 -0.15 -15.21 10.28
C PRO A 166 -1.58 -15.44 10.80
N GLY A 167 -2.46 -14.43 10.65
CA GLY A 167 -3.88 -14.53 10.98
C GLY A 167 -4.37 -13.65 12.14
N SER A 168 -3.48 -13.07 12.95
CA SER A 168 -3.88 -12.20 14.10
C SER A 168 -3.38 -10.76 14.00
N GLY A 169 -2.55 -10.44 13.00
CA GLY A 169 -1.89 -9.14 12.93
C GLY A 169 -0.90 -8.87 14.07
N ALA A 170 -0.53 -9.89 14.86
CA ALA A 170 0.26 -9.74 16.07
C ALA A 170 1.72 -10.17 15.85
N VAL A 171 2.66 -9.30 16.25
CA VAL A 171 4.07 -9.64 16.45
C VAL A 171 4.18 -10.39 17.78
N LEU A 172 4.45 -11.69 17.74
CA LEU A 172 4.59 -12.54 18.92
C LEU A 172 6.03 -12.47 19.45
N GLY A 173 6.39 -11.28 19.94
CA GLY A 173 7.56 -11.05 20.78
C GLY A 173 8.86 -10.83 20.03
N VAL A 174 9.58 -9.81 20.49
CA VAL A 174 11.01 -9.63 20.23
C VAL A 174 11.75 -10.11 21.47
N ARG A 175 12.68 -11.08 21.32
CA ARG A 175 13.45 -11.60 22.47
C ARG A 175 14.77 -10.84 22.61
N GLY A 176 14.86 -10.03 23.67
CA GLY A 176 16.12 -9.56 24.26
C GLY A 176 16.58 -10.50 25.39
N ALA A 177 17.88 -10.51 25.67
CA ALA A 177 18.45 -11.33 26.73
C ALA A 177 17.69 -11.11 28.05
N ASP A 178 17.15 -12.21 28.58
CA ASP A 178 16.47 -12.36 29.89
C ASP A 178 14.93 -12.37 29.93
N VAL A 179 14.29 -13.10 29.00
CA VAL A 179 12.88 -13.52 29.13
C VAL A 179 12.76 -15.04 28.95
N ARG A 180 12.37 -15.74 30.03
CA ARG A 180 12.14 -17.19 30.03
C ARG A 180 11.07 -17.55 28.99
N ARG A 181 11.39 -18.58 28.19
CA ARG A 181 10.66 -19.09 27.02
C ARG A 181 9.17 -19.31 27.30
N VAL A 182 8.30 -18.48 26.73
CA VAL A 182 6.88 -18.81 26.55
C VAL A 182 6.70 -19.36 25.15
N THR A 183 6.45 -20.66 25.03
CA THR A 183 6.01 -21.32 23.80
C THR A 183 4.57 -21.75 23.98
N ARG A 184 3.63 -21.08 23.27
CA ARG A 184 2.28 -21.60 23.11
C ARG A 184 2.31 -22.61 21.97
N ARG A 185 2.06 -23.89 22.29
CA ARG A 185 1.84 -24.94 21.29
C ARG A 185 0.35 -24.90 20.95
N THR A 186 -0.02 -24.34 19.81
CA THR A 186 -1.39 -24.49 19.29
C THR A 186 -1.48 -25.84 18.60
N GLN A 187 -2.06 -26.82 19.29
CA GLN A 187 -2.59 -28.03 18.69
C GLN A 187 -4.08 -28.10 19.05
N GLY A 188 -4.96 -27.95 18.05
CA GLY A 188 -6.39 -28.23 18.15
C GLY A 188 -7.21 -27.41 19.14
N GLY A 189 -7.78 -26.28 18.68
CA GLY A 189 -9.17 -25.88 18.97
C GLY A 189 -9.72 -25.77 20.41
N HIS A 190 -8.91 -25.82 21.47
CA HIS A 190 -9.41 -25.68 22.85
C HIS A 190 -8.55 -24.73 23.67
N THR A 191 -9.17 -23.71 24.26
CA THR A 191 -8.53 -22.75 25.17
C THR A 191 -8.61 -23.25 26.59
N ASP A 192 -7.55 -23.92 27.06
CA ASP A 192 -7.36 -24.21 28.48
C ASP A 192 -6.56 -23.09 29.19
N PRO A 193 -6.86 -22.80 30.48
CA PRO A 193 -6.23 -21.73 31.23
C PRO A 193 -4.78 -22.04 31.64
N LEU A 194 -3.99 -20.96 31.73
CA LEU A 194 -2.56 -20.96 32.08
C LEU A 194 -2.27 -21.69 33.39
N VAL A 195 -1.44 -22.75 33.36
CA VAL A 195 -0.78 -23.31 34.55
C VAL A 195 0.70 -22.97 34.50
N LEU A 196 1.13 -22.09 35.40
CA LEU A 196 2.55 -21.81 35.69
C LEU A 196 3.07 -22.91 36.63
N ARG A 197 4.17 -23.58 36.27
CA ARG A 197 4.97 -24.36 37.23
C ARG A 197 6.40 -23.82 37.26
N SER A 198 6.88 -23.50 38.45
CA SER A 198 8.25 -23.09 38.74
C SER A 198 9.17 -24.32 38.90
N GLN A 199 10.37 -24.25 38.33
CA GLN A 199 11.59 -24.77 38.95
C GLN A 199 12.55 -23.60 39.13
#